data_AF-A0A821J1U9-F1
#
_entry.id   AF-A0A821J1U9-F1
#
_cell.length_a   1.000
_cell.length_b   1.000
_cell.length_c   1.000
_cell.angle_alpha   90.00
_cell.angle_beta   90.00
_cell.angle_gamma   90.00
#
_symmetry.space_group_name_H-M   'P 1'
#
loop_
_entity.id
_entity.type
_entity.pdbx_description
1 polymer ?
#
loop_
_entity_poly.entity_id
_entity_poly.type
_entity_poly.pdbx_seq_one_letter_code
_entity_poly.pdbx_strand_id
1 'polypeptide(L)'
;SVNDFSRSVGTKCTVDKIQYLDPNGKARSIDCFFQSGPNKGLSKGLNVIAKELGIAQPEKFKLPALRDHLSTHPAFQNQFVRKYSDQTFPTLLKNIVVSREEFSKKDTHLRSVRRFWKALQSYKDGVSYADVMRLYLSSKCDGTVKSHTRISNTKL
;
A
#
# COMPACT_ATOMS: atom_id res chain seq x y z
N SER A 1 4.33 7.75 -7.93
CA SER A 1 5.71 7.23 -8.09
C SER A 1 6.23 7.60 -9.47
N VAL A 2 7.54 7.81 -9.67
CA VAL A 2 8.15 8.01 -11.01
C VAL A 2 7.81 6.84 -11.95
N ASN A 3 7.67 5.64 -11.39
CA ASN A 3 7.35 4.43 -12.15
C ASN A 3 5.95 4.44 -12.75
N ASP A 4 5.05 5.29 -12.26
CA ASP A 4 3.67 5.40 -12.75
C ASP A 4 3.60 6.16 -14.09
N PHE A 5 4.67 6.87 -14.46
CA PHE A 5 4.72 7.62 -15.69
C PHE A 5 5.38 6.82 -16.81
N SER A 6 4.84 6.94 -18.04
CA SER A 6 5.49 6.42 -19.23
C SER A 6 6.27 7.52 -19.97
N ARG A 7 7.00 7.11 -21.00
CA ARG A 7 7.80 8.01 -21.83
C ARG A 7 6.95 8.98 -22.64
N SER A 8 5.83 8.49 -23.16
CA SER A 8 4.98 9.17 -24.14
C SER A 8 3.77 9.84 -23.51
N VAL A 9 3.26 10.87 -24.20
CA VAL A 9 1.99 11.56 -23.89
C VAL A 9 0.82 10.56 -23.88
N GLY A 10 -0.16 10.79 -23.01
CA GLY A 10 -1.43 10.03 -22.97
C GLY A 10 -1.39 8.75 -22.14
N THR A 11 -0.33 8.54 -21.35
CA THR A 11 -0.21 7.38 -20.45
C THR A 11 -0.64 7.72 -19.03
N LYS A 12 -1.51 6.88 -18.43
CA LYS A 12 -2.20 7.15 -17.15
C LYS A 12 -1.27 7.73 -16.08
N CYS A 13 -1.36 9.05 -15.86
CA CYS A 13 -0.82 9.68 -14.66
C CYS A 13 -1.89 9.62 -13.56
N THR A 14 -1.51 9.20 -12.36
CA THR A 14 -2.42 9.06 -11.22
C THR A 14 -2.64 10.35 -10.44
N VAL A 15 -1.95 11.43 -10.81
CA VAL A 15 -1.95 12.72 -10.09
C VAL A 15 -2.08 13.88 -11.06
N ASP A 16 -2.87 14.90 -10.70
CA ASP A 16 -3.10 16.08 -11.55
C ASP A 16 -1.91 17.04 -11.58
N LYS A 17 -1.24 17.19 -10.44
CA LYS A 17 -0.17 18.16 -10.24
C LYS A 17 0.89 17.62 -9.28
N ILE A 18 2.15 17.93 -9.56
CA ILE A 18 3.30 17.65 -8.70
C ILE A 18 3.68 18.95 -8.01
N GLN A 19 3.62 19.00 -6.68
CA GLN A 19 4.07 20.15 -5.90
C GLN A 19 5.38 19.80 -5.20
N TYR A 20 6.35 20.72 -5.23
CA TYR A 20 7.66 20.52 -4.62
C TYR A 20 8.31 21.84 -4.23
N LEU A 21 9.30 21.76 -3.35
CA LEU A 21 10.19 22.89 -3.04
C LEU A 21 11.40 22.81 -3.96
N ASP A 22 11.72 23.90 -4.65
CA ASP A 22 12.96 24.00 -5.40
C ASP A 22 14.18 24.11 -4.47
N PRO A 23 15.43 24.01 -4.97
CA PRO A 23 16.63 24.11 -4.14
C PRO A 23 16.75 25.43 -3.36
N ASN A 24 15.99 26.46 -3.74
CA ASN A 24 15.95 27.75 -3.07
C ASN A 24 14.81 27.84 -2.03
N GLY A 25 14.12 26.73 -1.75
CA GLY A 25 13.01 26.66 -0.81
C GLY A 25 11.69 27.26 -1.34
N LYS A 26 11.59 27.60 -2.63
CA LYS A 26 10.37 28.16 -3.20
C LYS A 26 9.43 27.05 -3.67
N ALA A 27 8.16 27.17 -3.32
CA ALA A 27 7.12 26.26 -3.80
C ALA A 27 6.95 26.37 -5.32
N ARG A 28 7.08 25.23 -5.99
CA ARG A 28 6.86 25.02 -7.43
C ARG A 28 5.77 23.99 -7.62
N SER A 29 5.08 24.08 -8.75
CA SER A 29 4.06 23.10 -9.11
C SER A 29 4.07 22.83 -10.62
N ILE A 30 3.97 21.56 -11.01
CA ILE A 30 3.94 21.11 -12.39
C ILE A 30 2.67 20.35 -12.66
N ASP A 31 1.91 20.77 -13.68
CA ASP A 31 0.73 20.04 -14.13
C ASP A 31 1.14 18.76 -14.86
N CYS A 32 0.55 17.64 -14.47
CA CYS A 32 0.74 16.35 -15.13
C CYS A 32 -0.09 16.20 -16.41
N PHE A 33 -0.97 17.16 -16.70
CA PHE A 33 -1.84 17.15 -17.88
C PHE A 33 -1.59 18.41 -18.71
N PHE A 34 -1.77 18.30 -20.02
CA PHE A 34 -1.72 19.48 -20.89
C PHE A 34 -2.97 20.33 -20.67
N GLN A 35 -2.79 21.59 -20.28
CA GLN A 35 -3.87 22.54 -20.04
C GLN A 35 -4.40 23.16 -21.36
N SER A 36 -3.56 23.19 -22.40
CA SER A 36 -3.85 23.80 -23.70
C SER A 36 -3.12 23.06 -24.83
N GLY A 37 -3.48 23.37 -26.08
CA GLY A 37 -2.87 22.80 -27.29
C GLY A 37 -3.51 21.49 -27.77
N PRO A 38 -2.91 20.81 -28.77
CA PRO A 38 -3.48 19.63 -29.41
C PRO A 38 -3.60 18.42 -28.48
N ASN A 39 -2.81 18.39 -27.39
CA ASN A 39 -2.82 17.31 -26.41
C ASN A 39 -3.65 17.64 -25.16
N LYS A 40 -4.51 18.67 -25.18
CA LYS A 40 -5.27 19.11 -24.01
C LYS A 40 -6.02 17.95 -23.35
N GLY A 41 -5.88 17.82 -22.03
CA GLY A 41 -6.49 16.75 -21.24
C GLY A 41 -5.74 15.42 -21.28
N LEU A 42 -4.71 15.26 -22.12
CA LEU A 42 -3.81 14.11 -22.08
C LEU A 42 -2.75 14.31 -21.01
N SER A 43 -2.29 13.21 -20.43
CA SER A 43 -1.19 13.21 -19.48
C SER A 43 0.16 13.48 -20.16
N LYS A 44 1.01 14.25 -19.49
CA LYS A 44 2.39 14.49 -19.88
C LYS A 44 3.23 13.25 -19.60
N GLY A 45 4.07 12.87 -20.57
CA GLY A 45 5.09 11.85 -20.38
C GLY A 45 6.30 12.39 -19.60
N LEU A 46 7.16 11.50 -19.11
CA LEU A 46 8.35 11.87 -18.35
C LEU A 46 9.28 12.83 -19.08
N ASN A 47 9.39 12.71 -20.41
CA ASN A 47 10.24 13.60 -21.20
C ASN A 47 9.79 15.07 -21.11
N VAL A 48 8.47 15.30 -21.13
CA VAL A 48 7.90 16.65 -21.08
C VAL A 48 8.08 17.22 -19.67
N ILE A 49 7.81 16.41 -18.65
CA ILE A 49 7.97 16.80 -17.25
C ILE A 49 9.45 17.11 -16.94
N ALA A 50 10.38 16.29 -17.39
CA ALA A 50 11.81 16.52 -17.21
C ALA A 50 12.29 17.81 -17.91
N LYS A 51 11.72 18.15 -19.07
CA LYS A 51 12.01 19.42 -19.76
C LYS A 51 11.48 20.63 -18.98
N GLU A 52 10.26 20.54 -18.44
CA GLU A 52 9.68 21.58 -17.57
C GLU A 52 10.45 21.76 -16.25
N LEU A 53 11.08 20.69 -15.76
CA LEU A 53 11.99 20.71 -14.62
C LEU A 53 13.38 21.30 -14.94
N GLY A 54 13.66 21.62 -16.21
CA GLY A 54 14.97 22.15 -16.63
C GLY A 54 16.10 21.11 -16.62
N ILE A 55 15.75 19.82 -16.64
CA ILE A 55 16.75 18.75 -16.66
C ILE A 55 17.28 18.59 -18.09
N ALA A 56 18.59 18.75 -18.26
CA ALA A 56 19.25 18.54 -19.54
C ALA A 56 19.12 17.07 -19.97
N GLN A 57 18.38 16.83 -21.06
CA GLN A 57 18.20 15.51 -21.64
C GLN A 57 19.15 15.33 -22.82
N PRO A 58 20.17 14.45 -22.74
CA PRO A 58 20.85 13.95 -23.92
C PRO A 58 19.84 13.32 -24.90
N GLU A 59 20.10 13.46 -26.21
CA GLU A 59 19.17 13.08 -27.30
C GLU A 59 18.63 11.64 -27.20
N LYS A 60 19.33 10.73 -26.50
CA LYS A 60 18.97 9.32 -26.37
C LYS A 60 18.88 8.85 -24.91
N PHE A 61 18.12 9.54 -24.08
CA PHE A 61 17.81 9.01 -22.74
C PHE A 61 16.99 7.72 -22.83
N LYS A 62 17.53 6.61 -22.30
CA LYS A 62 16.76 5.38 -22.08
C LYS A 62 15.78 5.61 -20.93
N LEU A 63 14.57 5.04 -21.03
CA LEU A 63 13.52 5.25 -20.03
C LEU A 63 13.94 4.85 -18.60
N PRO A 64 14.65 3.73 -18.35
CA PRO A 64 15.11 3.38 -17.00
C PRO A 64 16.04 4.45 -16.40
N ALA A 65 17.04 4.90 -17.17
CA ALA A 65 17.94 5.96 -16.72
C ALA A 65 17.17 7.25 -16.40
N LEU A 66 16.15 7.59 -17.20
CA LEU A 66 15.34 8.79 -16.97
C LEU A 66 14.58 8.70 -15.65
N ARG A 67 14.06 7.50 -15.35
CA ARG A 67 13.39 7.24 -14.08
C ARG A 67 14.35 7.34 -12.91
N ASP A 68 15.53 6.76 -13.02
CA ASP A 68 16.55 6.82 -11.98
C ASP A 68 16.96 8.27 -11.70
N HIS A 69 17.20 9.05 -12.75
CA HIS A 69 17.56 10.46 -12.61
C HIS A 69 16.42 11.32 -12.04
N LEU A 70 15.17 11.08 -12.45
CA LEU A 70 14.03 11.79 -11.89
C LEU A 70 13.68 11.35 -10.47
N SER A 71 14.01 10.12 -10.09
CA SER A 71 13.74 9.59 -8.75
C SER A 71 14.47 10.35 -7.66
N THR A 72 15.63 10.93 -7.95
CA THR A 72 16.40 11.74 -6.99
C THR A 72 15.94 13.20 -6.94
N HIS A 73 15.12 13.64 -7.90
CA HIS A 73 14.66 15.01 -7.97
C HIS A 73 13.62 15.32 -6.87
N PRO A 74 13.64 16.49 -6.21
CA PRO A 74 12.69 16.86 -5.14
C PRO A 74 11.21 16.72 -5.53
N ALA A 75 10.90 16.93 -6.81
CA ALA A 75 9.57 16.74 -7.38
C ALA A 75 9.02 15.30 -7.24
N PHE A 76 9.89 14.31 -7.11
CA PHE A 76 9.53 12.90 -7.04
C PHE A 76 9.96 12.21 -5.73
N GLN A 77 10.80 12.87 -4.93
CA GLN A 77 11.18 12.46 -3.57
C GLN A 77 10.08 12.75 -2.54
N ASN A 78 9.36 13.86 -2.70
CA ASN A 78 8.29 14.22 -1.78
C ASN A 78 7.07 13.34 -2.05
N GLN A 79 6.57 12.68 -1.00
CA GLN A 79 5.33 11.90 -1.04
C GLN A 79 4.24 12.73 -1.71
N PHE A 80 3.70 12.21 -2.82
CA PHE A 80 2.53 12.76 -3.47
C PHE A 80 1.39 12.81 -2.45
N VAL A 81 1.14 13.98 -1.86
CA VAL A 81 -0.10 14.20 -1.11
C VAL A 81 -1.18 14.33 -2.18
N ARG A 82 -2.00 13.28 -2.33
CA ARG A 82 -3.19 13.36 -3.19
C ARG A 82 -4.02 14.56 -2.72
N LYS A 83 -4.32 15.51 -3.62
CA LYS A 83 -5.14 16.69 -3.33
C LYS A 83 -6.51 16.29 -2.77
N TYR A 84 -7.06 15.19 -3.29
CA TYR A 84 -8.16 14.46 -2.68
C TYR A 84 -7.55 13.29 -1.94
N SER A 85 -7.11 13.54 -0.71
CA SER A 85 -7.04 12.46 0.27
C SER A 85 -8.48 12.05 0.52
N ASP A 86 -8.95 11.04 -0.21
CA ASP A 86 -10.18 10.32 0.13
C ASP A 86 -10.09 9.78 1.57
N GLN A 87 -8.90 9.73 2.18
CA GLN A 87 -8.70 9.69 3.63
C GLN A 87 -8.93 11.07 4.28
N THR A 88 -10.17 11.54 4.30
CA THR A 88 -10.56 12.56 5.28
C THR A 88 -10.66 11.93 6.67
N PHE A 89 -10.58 12.71 7.75
CA PHE A 89 -10.80 12.16 9.11
C PHE A 89 -12.15 11.40 9.23
N PRO A 90 -13.26 11.87 8.65
CA PRO A 90 -14.49 11.09 8.51
C PRO A 90 -14.32 9.76 7.76
N THR A 91 -13.62 9.74 6.63
CA THR A 91 -13.37 8.49 5.88
C THR A 91 -12.48 7.54 6.66
N LEU A 92 -11.50 8.04 7.41
CA LEU A 92 -10.65 7.25 8.30
C LEU A 92 -11.50 6.57 9.38
N LEU A 93 -12.39 7.31 10.05
CA LEU A 93 -13.31 6.75 11.05
C LEU A 93 -14.23 5.68 10.44
N LYS A 94 -14.78 5.93 9.25
CA LYS A 94 -15.58 4.95 8.51
C LYS A 94 -14.76 3.69 8.19
N ASN A 95 -13.53 3.86 7.71
CA ASN A 95 -12.64 2.76 7.38
C ASN A 95 -12.20 1.96 8.61
N ILE A 96 -12.08 2.58 9.79
CA ILE A 96 -11.80 1.87 11.05
C ILE A 96 -12.95 0.93 11.40
N VAL A 97 -14.20 1.37 11.26
CA VAL A 97 -15.38 0.53 11.53
C VAL A 97 -15.46 -0.63 10.54
N VAL A 98 -15.33 -0.35 9.24
CA VAL A 98 -15.32 -1.38 8.20
C VAL A 98 -14.17 -2.36 8.42
N SER A 99 -12.97 -1.86 8.72
CA SER A 99 -11.81 -2.70 9.01
C SER A 99 -12.03 -3.56 10.25
N ARG A 100 -12.69 -3.05 11.30
CA ARG A 100 -13.05 -3.84 12.50
C ARG A 100 -14.03 -4.95 12.17
N GLU A 101 -15.06 -4.67 11.39
CA GLU A 101 -16.01 -5.70 10.96
C GLU A 101 -15.34 -6.74 10.06
N GLU A 102 -14.56 -6.32 9.07
CA GLU A 102 -13.79 -7.23 8.21
C GLU A 102 -12.79 -8.04 9.02
N PHE A 103 -12.12 -7.42 9.99
CA PHE A 103 -11.19 -8.09 10.89
C PHE A 103 -11.91 -9.14 11.72
N SER A 104 -13.08 -8.82 12.31
CA SER A 104 -13.91 -9.80 13.03
C SER A 104 -14.42 -10.94 12.13
N LYS A 105 -14.67 -10.66 10.85
CA LYS A 105 -15.09 -11.66 9.85
C LYS A 105 -13.93 -12.51 9.35
N LYS A 106 -12.68 -12.03 9.46
CA LYS A 106 -11.50 -12.79 9.04
C LYS A 106 -11.17 -13.87 10.07
N ASP A 107 -11.23 -15.10 9.57
CA ASP A 107 -10.88 -16.38 10.22
C ASP A 107 -9.48 -16.40 10.88
N THR A 108 -8.67 -15.35 10.68
CA THR A 108 -7.42 -15.07 11.40
C THR A 108 -7.57 -15.08 12.93
N HIS A 109 -8.66 -14.55 13.49
CA HIS A 109 -8.89 -14.61 14.94
C HIS A 109 -9.13 -16.03 15.42
N LEU A 110 -9.94 -16.79 14.68
CA LEU A 110 -10.19 -18.19 15.00
C LEU A 110 -8.90 -19.02 14.90
N ARG A 111 -8.01 -18.72 13.94
CA ARG A 111 -6.68 -19.35 13.89
C ARG A 111 -5.84 -19.03 15.12
N SER A 112 -5.78 -17.76 15.56
CA SER A 112 -5.03 -17.38 16.76
C SER A 112 -5.59 -18.04 18.03
N VAL A 113 -6.92 -18.08 18.18
CA VAL A 113 -7.60 -18.75 19.29
C VAL A 113 -7.35 -20.26 19.25
N ARG A 114 -7.41 -20.90 18.08
CA ARG A 114 -7.08 -22.34 17.92
C ARG A 114 -5.63 -22.64 18.28
N ARG A 115 -4.68 -21.79 17.88
CA ARG A 115 -3.26 -21.93 18.24
C ARG A 115 -3.04 -21.81 19.74
N PHE A 116 -3.71 -20.85 20.38
CA PHE A 116 -3.68 -20.68 21.83
C PHE A 116 -4.12 -21.95 22.55
N TRP A 117 -5.27 -22.52 22.18
CA TRP A 117 -5.77 -23.74 22.83
C TRP A 117 -4.88 -24.97 22.56
N LYS A 118 -4.33 -25.13 21.36
CA LYS A 118 -3.37 -26.21 21.07
C LYS A 118 -2.09 -26.07 21.89
N ALA A 119 -1.53 -24.86 21.99
CA ALA A 119 -0.35 -24.59 22.81
C ALA A 119 -0.60 -24.89 24.29
N LEU A 120 -1.77 -24.51 24.81
CA LEU A 120 -2.18 -24.81 26.18
C LEU A 120 -2.30 -26.32 26.42
N GLN A 121 -2.87 -27.07 25.48
CA GLN A 121 -2.98 -28.53 25.58
C GLN A 121 -1.59 -29.19 25.55
N SER A 122 -0.72 -28.84 24.60
CA SER A 122 0.64 -29.36 24.53
C SER A 122 1.45 -29.08 25.80
N TYR A 123 1.27 -27.91 26.40
CA TYR A 123 1.88 -27.60 27.70
C TYR A 123 1.38 -28.54 28.81
N LYS A 124 0.08 -28.82 28.86
CA LYS A 124 -0.50 -29.80 29.81
C LYS A 124 -0.01 -31.23 29.56
N ASP A 125 0.24 -31.58 28.31
CA ASP A 125 0.77 -32.89 27.91
C ASP A 125 2.29 -33.04 28.17
N GLY A 126 2.94 -32.03 28.77
CA GLY A 126 4.35 -32.08 29.17
C GLY A 126 5.33 -31.75 28.04
N VAL A 127 4.87 -31.15 26.94
CA VAL A 127 5.74 -30.71 25.84
C VAL A 127 6.66 -29.57 26.31
N SER A 128 7.88 -29.54 25.77
CA SER A 128 8.87 -28.51 26.11
C SER A 128 8.35 -27.10 25.80
N TYR A 129 8.72 -26.12 26.63
CA TYR A 129 8.33 -24.72 26.42
C TYR A 129 8.73 -24.20 25.03
N ALA A 130 9.91 -24.57 24.55
CA ALA A 130 10.40 -24.18 23.23
C ALA A 130 9.47 -24.69 22.11
N ASP A 131 8.98 -25.93 22.22
CA ASP A 131 8.10 -26.53 21.22
C ASP A 131 6.66 -25.99 21.33
N VAL A 132 6.18 -25.68 22.54
CA VAL A 132 4.91 -24.96 22.75
C VAL A 132 4.94 -23.59 22.07
N MET A 133 6.04 -22.84 22.22
CA MET A 133 6.20 -21.53 21.59
C MET A 133 6.32 -21.62 20.07
N ARG A 134 7.05 -22.62 19.54
CA ARG A 134 7.08 -22.90 18.10
C ARG A 134 5.69 -23.21 17.55
N LEU A 135 4.90 -24.02 18.27
CA LEU A 135 3.54 -24.37 17.86
C LEU A 135 2.64 -23.12 17.79
N TYR A 136 2.69 -22.28 18.82
CA TYR A 136 1.89 -21.05 18.92
C TYR A 136 2.21 -20.04 17.80
N LEU A 137 3.49 -19.89 17.47
CA LEU A 137 3.97 -18.92 16.47
C LEU A 137 4.00 -19.47 15.04
N SER A 138 3.85 -20.80 14.85
CA SER A 138 3.91 -21.41 13.53
C SER A 138 2.72 -21.02 12.64
N SER A 139 2.98 -20.78 11.36
CA SER A 139 1.95 -20.58 10.34
C SER A 139 1.24 -21.88 9.93
N LYS A 140 1.80 -23.04 10.28
CA LYS A 140 1.41 -24.40 9.83
C LYS A 140 0.32 -25.09 10.67
N CYS A 141 -0.43 -24.35 11.48
CA CYS A 141 -1.54 -24.94 12.23
C CYS A 141 -2.75 -25.20 11.30
N ASP A 142 -2.76 -26.35 10.64
CA ASP A 142 -3.96 -26.86 9.98
C ASP A 142 -4.98 -27.26 11.06
N GLY A 143 -6.12 -26.58 11.02
CA GLY A 143 -7.21 -26.77 11.96
C GLY A 143 -8.21 -27.76 11.39
N THR A 144 -7.89 -29.06 11.40
CA THR A 144 -8.96 -30.06 11.38
C THR A 144 -9.66 -29.98 12.74
N VAL A 145 -10.76 -29.24 12.78
CA VAL A 145 -11.65 -29.21 13.93
C VAL A 145 -12.18 -30.64 14.08
N LYS A 146 -11.70 -31.38 15.08
CA LYS A 146 -12.49 -32.49 15.61
C LYS A 146 -13.77 -31.84 16.11
N SER A 147 -14.87 -32.06 15.40
CA SER A 147 -16.18 -31.49 15.69
C SER A 147 -16.43 -31.58 17.20
N HIS A 148 -16.74 -30.44 17.81
CA HIS A 148 -17.23 -30.45 19.19
C HIS A 148 -18.46 -31.34 19.21
N THR A 149 -18.41 -32.44 19.96
CA THR A 149 -19.60 -33.21 20.32
C THR A 149 -20.53 -32.23 21.02
N ARG A 150 -21.64 -31.89 20.37
CA ARG A 150 -22.66 -31.01 20.96
C ARG A 150 -23.21 -31.73 22.19
N ILE A 151 -22.79 -31.29 23.38
CA ILE A 151 -23.41 -31.71 24.63
C ILE A 151 -24.74 -30.96 24.71
N SER A 152 -25.80 -31.57 24.19
CA SER A 152 -27.17 -31.11 24.42
C SER A 152 -27.66 -31.67 25.75
N ASN A 153 -27.75 -30.83 26.78
CA ASN A 153 -28.49 -31.14 27.99
C ASN A 153 -29.97 -31.28 27.62
N THR A 154 -30.40 -32.49 27.27
CA THR A 154 -31.80 -32.86 27.00
C THR A 154 -32.27 -33.80 28.09
N LYS A 155 -32.30 -33.30 29.34
CA LYS A 155 -33.17 -33.79 30.41
C LYS A 155 -33.43 -32.62 31.38
N LEU A 156 -34.46 -31.85 31.07
CA LEU A 156 -35.29 -31.11 32.02
C LEU A 156 -36.74 -31.40 31.62
#